data_AF-A0A7S2LXG0-F1
#
_entry.id   AF-A0A7S2LXG0-F1
#
_cell.length_a   1.000
_cell.length_b   1.000
_cell.length_c   1.000
_cell.angle_alpha   90.00
_cell.angle_beta   90.00
_cell.angle_gamma   90.00
#
_symmetry.space_group_name_H-M   'P 1'
#
loop_
_entity.id
_entity.type
_entity.pdbx_description
1 polymer ?
#
loop_
_entity_poly.entity_id
_entity_poly.type
_entity_poly.pdbx_seq_one_letter_code
_entity_poly.pdbx_strand_id
1 'polypeptide(L)'
;MGIGLCRTEHMFFSPERLPIVRRWIFHTECLDDLDHIKHFQRSDFKDLFVAMNGKDVTIRLLDPPLHEFLPRPEQVHERVAEECGFGTDVKRMLARIDSMHEENP
;
A
#
# COMPACT_ATOMS: atom_id res chain seq x y z
N MET A 1 -6.27 20.92 21.32
CA MET A 1 -7.04 20.05 20.42
C MET A 1 -6.08 19.04 19.81
N GLY A 2 -6.29 17.75 20.08
CA GLY A 2 -5.57 16.63 19.45
C GLY A 2 -6.14 16.30 18.06
N ILE A 3 -5.64 15.23 17.44
CA ILE A 3 -6.20 14.71 16.17
C ILE A 3 -7.20 13.60 16.51
N GLY A 4 -8.47 13.85 16.19
CA GLY A 4 -9.54 12.88 16.43
C GLY A 4 -9.53 11.67 15.50
N LEU A 5 -8.89 11.75 14.33
CA LEU A 5 -8.75 10.63 13.40
C LEU A 5 -7.56 10.85 12.43
N CYS A 6 -6.49 10.07 12.58
CA CYS A 6 -5.40 9.99 11.61
C CYS A 6 -5.59 8.75 10.73
N ARG A 7 -5.68 8.96 9.42
CA ARG A 7 -5.90 7.93 8.39
C ARG A 7 -4.55 7.45 7.84
N THR A 8 -4.23 6.18 8.03
CA THR A 8 -2.95 5.58 7.59
C THR A 8 -2.89 5.35 6.08
N GLU A 9 -4.03 5.41 5.38
CA GLU A 9 -4.17 5.18 3.94
C GLU A 9 -3.21 6.08 3.13
N HIS A 10 -3.06 7.36 3.52
CA HIS A 10 -2.13 8.28 2.87
C HIS A 10 -0.65 7.86 3.01
N MET A 11 -0.30 7.08 4.03
CA MET A 11 1.06 6.56 4.22
C MET A 11 1.42 5.51 3.15
N PHE A 12 0.42 4.88 2.53
CA PHE A 12 0.58 3.84 1.51
C PHE A 12 0.47 4.38 0.07
N PHE A 13 -0.36 5.40 -0.16
CA PHE A 13 -0.58 5.98 -1.50
C PHE A 13 0.53 6.90 -2.03
N SER A 14 1.61 7.11 -1.25
CA SER A 14 2.76 7.88 -1.74
C SER A 14 3.36 7.23 -3.01
N PRO A 15 3.68 8.00 -4.07
CA PRO A 15 4.21 7.47 -5.33
C PRO A 15 5.45 6.58 -5.17
N GLU A 16 6.28 6.86 -4.16
CA GLU A 16 7.50 6.10 -3.88
C GLU A 16 7.22 4.75 -3.20
N ARG A 17 6.08 4.62 -2.50
CA ARG A 17 5.74 3.47 -1.66
C ARG A 17 4.71 2.56 -2.32
N LEU A 18 3.84 3.15 -3.13
CA LEU A 18 2.77 2.44 -3.81
C LEU A 18 3.26 1.23 -4.62
N PRO A 19 4.42 1.27 -5.34
CA PRO A 19 4.95 0.07 -6.01
C PRO A 19 5.30 -1.07 -5.04
N ILE A 20 5.87 -0.75 -3.87
CA ILE A 20 6.24 -1.72 -2.84
C ILE A 20 4.98 -2.35 -2.23
N VAL A 21 3.97 -1.52 -1.94
CA VAL A 21 2.67 -1.99 -1.44
C VAL A 21 1.99 -2.91 -2.45
N ARG A 22 1.96 -2.53 -3.73
CA ARG A 22 1.40 -3.36 -4.81
C ARG A 22 2.12 -4.69 -4.92
N ARG A 23 3.45 -4.67 -4.93
CA ARG A 23 4.27 -5.89 -4.99
C ARG A 23 3.95 -6.82 -3.82
N TRP A 24 3.89 -6.29 -2.59
CA TRP A 24 3.51 -7.07 -1.40
C TRP A 24 2.09 -7.65 -1.51
N ILE A 25 1.13 -6.88 -2.01
CA ILE A 25 -0.26 -7.36 -2.21
C ILE A 25 -0.30 -8.55 -3.17
N PHE A 26 0.49 -8.53 -4.24
CA PHE A 26 0.59 -9.64 -5.18
C PHE A 26 1.40 -10.83 -4.66
N HIS A 27 2.35 -10.58 -3.76
CA HIS A 27 3.33 -11.52 -3.23
C HIS A 27 3.38 -11.47 -1.69
N THR A 28 2.27 -11.84 -1.05
CA THR A 28 2.09 -11.68 0.41
C THR A 28 3.12 -12.45 1.26
N GLU A 29 3.74 -13.47 0.67
CA GLU A 29 4.83 -14.25 1.25
C GLU A 29 6.20 -13.53 1.28
N CYS A 30 6.34 -12.42 0.55
CA CYS A 30 7.56 -11.62 0.50
C CYS A 30 7.69 -10.73 1.75
N LEU A 31 8.44 -11.20 2.74
CA LEU A 31 8.64 -10.47 4.01
C LEU A 31 9.48 -9.20 3.85
N ASP A 32 10.37 -9.16 2.85
CA ASP A 32 11.24 -8.00 2.60
C ASP A 32 10.42 -6.74 2.26
N ASP A 33 9.33 -6.89 1.49
CA ASP A 33 8.43 -5.78 1.16
C ASP A 33 7.67 -5.27 2.37
N LEU A 34 7.25 -6.19 3.25
CA LEU A 34 6.59 -5.83 4.50
C LEU A 34 7.54 -5.06 5.43
N ASP A 35 8.82 -5.44 5.49
CA ASP A 35 9.83 -4.73 6.27
C ASP A 35 10.11 -3.33 5.71
N HIS A 36 10.11 -3.14 4.39
CA HIS A 36 10.18 -1.81 3.78
C HIS A 36 8.97 -0.94 4.14
N ILE A 37 7.75 -1.48 4.00
CA ILE A 37 6.51 -0.77 4.38
C ILE A 37 6.54 -0.36 5.85
N LYS A 38 6.97 -1.27 6.72
CA LYS A 38 7.13 -1.04 8.16
C LYS A 38 8.13 0.09 8.45
N HIS A 39 9.25 0.17 7.72
CA HIS A 39 10.21 1.24 7.89
C HIS A 39 9.59 2.62 7.59
N PHE A 40 8.89 2.73 6.45
CA PHE A 40 8.22 3.96 6.05
C PHE A 40 7.14 4.40 7.03
N GLN A 41 6.27 3.47 7.44
CA GLN A 41 5.23 3.77 8.43
C GLN A 41 5.81 4.24 9.76
N ARG A 42 6.89 3.62 10.25
CA ARG A 42 7.53 4.04 11.51
C ARG A 42 8.05 5.47 11.43
N SER A 43 8.58 5.89 10.28
CA SER A 43 9.01 7.28 10.09
C SER A 43 7.81 8.22 10.15
N ASP A 44 6.73 7.91 9.43
CA ASP A 44 5.53 8.77 9.40
C ASP A 44 4.88 8.91 10.78
N PHE A 45 4.79 7.82 11.54
CA PHE A 45 4.27 7.87 12.90
C PHE A 45 5.16 8.67 13.82
N LYS A 46 6.49 8.58 13.66
CA LYS A 46 7.42 9.40 14.44
C LYS A 46 7.20 10.88 14.15
N ASP A 47 7.11 11.27 12.89
CA ASP A 47 6.90 12.66 12.48
C ASP A 47 5.54 13.18 12.96
N LEU A 48 4.50 12.35 12.86
CA LEU A 48 3.17 12.63 13.40
C LEU A 48 3.22 12.87 14.91
N PHE A 49 3.84 11.98 15.69
CA PHE A 49 3.90 12.12 17.15
C PHE A 49 4.72 13.33 17.59
N VAL A 50 5.82 13.63 16.88
CA VAL A 50 6.61 14.85 17.11
C VAL A 50 5.77 16.10 16.87
N ALA A 51 5.03 16.16 15.75
CA ALA A 51 4.15 17.29 15.44
C ALA A 51 3.01 17.46 16.45
N MET A 52 2.51 16.36 17.01
CA MET A 52 1.41 16.37 17.98
C MET A 52 1.83 16.80 19.39
N ASN A 53 3.13 16.77 19.70
CA ASN A 53 3.72 17.34 20.91
C ASN A 53 2.96 16.96 22.20
N GLY A 54 2.78 15.64 22.42
CA GLY A 54 2.15 15.10 23.62
C GLY A 54 0.63 15.15 23.67
N LYS A 55 -0.04 15.55 22.59
CA LYS A 55 -1.51 15.48 22.47
C LYS A 55 -1.95 14.10 22.00
N ASP A 56 -3.15 13.71 22.38
CA ASP A 56 -3.75 12.45 21.95
C ASP A 56 -3.94 12.38 20.42
N VAL A 57 -3.67 11.21 19.88
CA VAL A 57 -3.81 10.87 18.45
C VAL A 57 -4.54 9.54 18.35
N THR A 58 -5.71 9.54 17.72
CA THR A 58 -6.40 8.29 17.37
C THR A 58 -5.99 7.88 15.96
N ILE A 59 -5.36 6.71 15.82
CA ILE A 59 -4.90 6.18 14.53
C ILE A 59 -5.92 5.15 14.03
N ARG A 60 -6.43 5.35 12.82
CA ARG A 60 -7.20 4.33 12.11
C ARG A 60 -6.26 3.47 11.29
N LEU A 61 -6.31 2.16 11.53
CA LEU A 61 -5.59 1.17 10.73
C LEU A 61 -6.12 1.14 9.30
N LEU A 62 -5.48 0.33 8.45
CA LEU A 62 -5.91 0.14 7.07
C LEU A 62 -7.37 -0.35 7.03
N ASP A 63 -8.24 0.49 6.49
CA ASP A 63 -9.68 0.30 6.33
C ASP A 63 -10.08 -0.10 4.90
N PRO A 64 -9.48 0.47 3.80
CA PRO A 64 -9.88 0.10 2.46
C PRO A 64 -9.44 -1.32 2.08
N PRO A 65 -10.20 -2.02 1.23
CA PRO A 65 -9.81 -3.31 0.68
C PRO A 65 -8.53 -3.20 -0.15
N LEU A 66 -7.71 -4.26 -0.14
CA LEU A 66 -6.41 -4.27 -0.80
C LEU A 66 -6.47 -3.98 -2.31
N HIS A 67 -7.58 -4.32 -2.96
CA HIS A 67 -7.76 -4.07 -4.39
C HIS A 67 -7.75 -2.58 -4.74
N GLU A 68 -8.04 -1.66 -3.80
CA GLU A 68 -7.97 -0.21 -4.03
C GLU A 68 -6.53 0.29 -4.28
N PHE A 69 -5.52 -0.46 -3.85
CA PHE A 69 -4.12 -0.13 -4.11
C PHE A 69 -3.64 -0.64 -5.47
N LEU A 70 -4.38 -1.56 -6.09
CA LEU A 70 -4.00 -2.18 -7.36
C LEU A 70 -4.16 -1.17 -8.51
N PRO A 71 -3.30 -1.26 -9.55
CA PRO A 71 -3.46 -0.43 -10.74
C PRO A 71 -4.72 -0.85 -11.49
N ARG A 72 -5.43 0.13 -12.07
CA ARG A 72 -6.56 -0.14 -12.95
C ARG A 72 -6.10 -0.85 -14.23
N PRO A 73 -6.94 -1.67 -14.88
CA PRO A 73 -6.55 -2.42 -16.09
C PRO A 73 -5.91 -1.56 -17.18
N GLU A 74 -6.36 -0.31 -17.35
CA GLU A 74 -5.82 0.61 -18.37
C GLU A 74 -4.43 1.14 -18.02
N GLN A 75 -4.02 1.02 -16.75
CA GLN A 75 -2.72 1.46 -16.24
C GLN A 75 -1.71 0.32 -16.24
N VAL A 76 -2.13 -0.91 -16.49
CA VAL A 76 -1.28 -2.11 -16.46
C VAL A 76 -0.50 -2.21 -17.78
N HIS A 77 0.82 -2.05 -17.67
CA HIS A 77 1.77 -2.16 -18.77
C HIS A 77 3.08 -2.77 -18.26
N GLU A 78 3.99 -3.13 -19.17
CA GLU A 78 5.21 -3.89 -18.86
C GLU A 78 6.01 -3.30 -17.68
N ARG A 79 6.14 -1.97 -17.61
CA ARG A 79 6.88 -1.31 -16.53
C ARG A 79 6.22 -1.50 -15.16
N VAL A 80 4.89 -1.42 -15.09
CA VAL A 80 4.14 -1.66 -13.84
C VAL A 80 4.18 -3.14 -13.46
N ALA A 81 4.11 -4.04 -14.44
CA ALA A 81 4.27 -5.47 -14.22
C ALA A 81 5.66 -5.79 -13.65
N GLU A 82 6.71 -5.16 -14.17
CA GLU A 82 8.08 -5.30 -13.67
C GLU A 82 8.21 -4.78 -12.23
N GLU A 83 7.72 -3.57 -11.96
CA GLU A 83 7.69 -2.95 -10.62
C GLU A 83 6.97 -3.85 -9.59
N CYS A 84 5.92 -4.55 -10.01
CA CYS A 84 5.10 -5.41 -9.16
C CYS A 84 5.60 -6.86 -9.06
N GLY A 85 6.72 -7.23 -9.69
CA GLY A 85 7.30 -8.58 -9.59
C GLY A 85 6.83 -9.60 -10.64
N PHE A 86 6.10 -9.16 -11.68
CA PHE A 86 5.63 -10.00 -12.79
C PHE A 86 6.56 -9.98 -14.02
N GLY A 87 7.62 -9.17 -14.01
CA GLY A 87 8.48 -8.98 -15.18
C GLY A 87 7.70 -8.39 -16.35
N THR A 88 7.79 -8.98 -17.54
CA THR A 88 7.04 -8.55 -18.73
C THR A 88 5.67 -9.22 -18.88
N ASP A 89 5.24 -10.04 -17.92
CA ASP A 89 3.98 -10.79 -18.00
C ASP A 89 2.77 -9.97 -17.51
N VAL A 90 2.35 -9.04 -18.36
CA VAL A 90 1.18 -8.18 -18.16
C VAL A 90 -0.12 -9.00 -18.00
N LYS A 91 -0.24 -10.13 -18.71
CA LYS A 91 -1.45 -10.97 -18.68
C LYS A 91 -1.63 -11.64 -17.33
N ARG A 92 -0.55 -12.18 -16.75
CA ARG A 92 -0.57 -12.79 -15.43
C ARG A 92 -0.94 -11.77 -14.35
N MET A 93 -0.44 -10.55 -14.46
CA MET A 93 -0.79 -9.46 -13.54
C MET A 93 -2.29 -9.12 -13.61
N LEU A 94 -2.84 -8.95 -14.81
CA LEU A 94 -4.28 -8.68 -15.01
C LEU A 94 -5.16 -9.80 -14.43
N ALA A 95 -4.83 -11.06 -14.71
CA ALA A 95 -5.57 -12.20 -14.15
C ALA A 95 -5.54 -12.21 -12.61
N ARG A 96 -4.43 -11.79 -12.00
CA ARG A 96 -4.33 -11.69 -10.53
C ARG A 96 -5.17 -10.53 -9.99
N ILE A 97 -5.19 -9.39 -10.67
CA ILE A 97 -6.04 -8.25 -10.30
C ILE A 97 -7.51 -8.66 -10.31
N ASP A 98 -7.97 -9.35 -11.36
CA ASP A 98 -9.36 -9.80 -11.48
C ASP A 98 -9.74 -10.75 -10.34
N SER A 99 -8.90 -11.74 -10.05
CA SER A 99 -9.10 -12.67 -8.93
C SER A 99 -9.21 -11.97 -7.58
N MET A 100 -8.45 -10.90 -7.34
CA MET A 100 -8.50 -10.15 -6.08
C MET A 100 -9.73 -9.24 -5.95
N HIS A 101 -10.33 -8.82 -7.06
CA HIS A 101 -11.62 -8.12 -7.04
C HIS A 101 -12.77 -9.08 -6.69
N GLU A 102 -12.70 -10.34 -7.14
CA GLU A 102 -13.72 -11.35 -6.82
C GLU A 102 -13.66 -11.81 -5.35
N GLU A 103 -12.46 -11.88 -4.76
CA GLU A 103 -12.27 -12.29 -3.37
C GLU A 103 -12.74 -11.25 -2.34
N ASN A 104 -12.87 -9.98 -2.73
CA ASN A 104 -13.14 -8.87 -1.80
C ASN A 104 -14.12 -7.86 -2.45
N PRO A 105 -15.44 -8.16 -2.44
CA PRO A 105 -16.48 -7.38 -3.11
C PRO A 105 -16.81 -6.04 -2.45
#